data_AF-A0A3S6QM74-F1
#
_entry.id   AF-A0A3S6QM74-F1
#
_cell.length_a   1.000
_cell.length_b   1.000
_cell.length_c   1.000
_cell.angle_alpha   90.00
_cell.angle_beta   90.00
_cell.angle_gamma   90.00
#
_symmetry.space_group_name_H-M   'P 1'
#
loop_
_entity.id
_entity.type
_entity.pdbx_description
1 polymer ?
#
loop_
_entity_poly.entity_id
_entity_poly.type
_entity_poly.pdbx_seq_one_letter_code
_entity_poly.pdbx_strand_id
1 'polypeptide(L)'
;MFPEQLKALRRGSGLTLSQLAKQLNEMNIDDELRTHPNSGPQIGSWERGINTPSYSEVMKLAIFFGVSLDFIVGRVNQQIDIEKIFTLNNDLIFDGKQLSSKERAESYSILKAYFIGKNLTDSHGSENKESRDYKEITLNFNDKKLTD
;
A
#
# COMPACT_ATOMS: atom_id res chain seq x y z
N MET A 1 8.81 10.76 -1.17
CA MET A 1 10.27 10.73 -1.45
C MET A 1 10.97 9.97 -0.34
N PHE A 2 12.18 9.43 -0.61
CA PHE A 2 12.93 8.58 0.32
C PHE A 2 13.06 9.13 1.77
N PRO A 3 13.49 10.39 2.01
CA PRO A 3 13.68 10.90 3.38
C PRO A 3 12.41 10.85 4.23
N GLU A 4 11.27 11.23 3.64
CA GLU A 4 9.97 11.23 4.31
C GLU A 4 9.48 9.80 4.60
N GLN A 5 9.70 8.87 3.67
CA GLN A 5 9.32 7.47 3.86
C GLN A 5 10.14 6.80 4.97
N LEU A 6 11.46 6.99 4.98
CA LEU A 6 12.32 6.48 6.05
C LEU A 6 11.90 7.02 7.42
N LYS A 7 11.61 8.33 7.49
CA LYS A 7 11.17 8.99 8.72
C LYS A 7 9.80 8.51 9.19
N ALA A 8 8.86 8.30 8.27
CA ALA A 8 7.54 7.77 8.56
C ALA A 8 7.62 6.33 9.07
N LEU A 9 8.38 5.46 8.40
CA LEU A 9 8.62 4.07 8.81
C LEU A 9 9.24 4.00 10.20
N ARG A 10 10.33 4.73 10.45
CA ARG A 10 10.99 4.73 11.77
C ARG A 10 10.05 5.19 12.88
N ARG A 11 9.32 6.29 12.67
CA ARG A 11 8.38 6.83 13.67
C ARG A 11 7.16 5.93 13.86
N GLY A 12 6.64 5.32 12.78
CA GLY A 12 5.56 4.35 12.83
C GLY A 12 5.93 3.08 13.62
N SER A 13 7.20 2.67 13.58
CA SER A 13 7.73 1.59 14.42
C SER A 13 8.11 2.03 15.85
N GLY A 14 7.93 3.31 16.22
CA GLY A 14 8.27 3.83 17.55
C GLY A 14 9.77 3.89 17.86
N LEU A 15 10.64 3.84 16.84
CA LEU A 15 12.09 3.75 17.02
C LEU A 15 12.75 5.13 17.08
N THR A 16 13.71 5.29 18.00
CA THR A 16 14.68 6.40 17.94
C THR A 16 15.73 6.13 16.86
N LEU A 17 16.47 7.17 16.44
CA LEU A 17 17.56 7.04 15.48
C LEU A 17 18.63 6.03 15.94
N SER A 18 18.98 6.07 17.23
CA SER A 18 19.97 5.16 17.83
C SER A 18 19.46 3.73 17.92
N GLN A 19 18.18 3.54 18.27
CA GLN A 19 17.57 2.20 18.30
C GLN A 19 17.50 1.59 16.91
N LEU A 20 17.09 2.37 15.90
CA LEU A 20 17.06 1.89 14.52
C LEU A 20 18.47 1.49 14.05
N ALA A 21 19.48 2.34 14.28
CA ALA A 21 20.86 2.02 13.93
C ALA A 21 21.35 0.73 14.60
N LYS A 22 21.06 0.56 15.90
CA LYS A 22 21.42 -0.64 16.66
C LYS A 22 20.77 -1.88 16.05
N GLN A 23 19.46 -1.85 15.83
CA GLN A 23 18.72 -3.01 15.30
C GLN A 23 19.16 -3.35 13.87
N LEU A 24 19.40 -2.35 13.01
CA LEU A 24 19.94 -2.57 11.67
C LEU A 24 21.30 -3.27 11.71
N ASN A 25 22.15 -2.99 12.70
CA ASN A 25 23.46 -3.62 12.85
C ASN A 25 23.39 -5.04 13.44
N GLU A 26 22.29 -5.36 14.15
CA GLU A 26 22.04 -6.67 14.75
C GLU A 26 21.33 -7.64 13.78
N MET A 27 20.88 -7.16 12.61
CA MET A 27 20.25 -8.01 11.60
C MET A 27 21.18 -9.11 11.12
N ASN A 28 20.66 -10.34 11.08
CA ASN A 28 21.33 -11.46 10.43
C ASN A 28 20.99 -11.48 8.94
N ILE A 29 21.74 -10.70 8.17
CA ILE A 29 21.63 -10.56 6.71
C ILE A 29 22.96 -10.92 6.05
N ASP A 30 22.93 -11.15 4.74
CA ASP A 30 24.11 -11.48 3.92
C ASP A 30 25.32 -10.61 4.25
N ASP A 31 26.50 -11.23 4.27
CA ASP A 31 27.76 -10.60 4.72
C ASP A 31 28.07 -9.29 3.97
N GLU A 32 27.69 -9.19 2.69
CA GLU A 32 27.87 -7.97 1.89
C GLU A 32 27.10 -6.75 2.46
N LEU A 33 25.93 -6.97 3.07
CA LEU A 33 25.11 -5.91 3.67
C LEU A 33 25.52 -5.57 5.11
N ARG A 34 26.34 -6.42 5.75
CA ARG A 34 26.92 -6.18 7.08
C ARG A 34 28.13 -5.26 7.07
N THR A 35 28.77 -5.07 5.92
CA THR A 35 30.03 -4.33 5.77
C THR A 35 29.97 -2.86 6.20
N HIS A 36 28.76 -2.29 6.29
CA HIS A 36 28.55 -0.89 6.67
C HIS A 36 27.65 -0.77 7.91
N PRO A 37 28.24 -0.65 9.13
CA PRO A 37 27.47 -0.40 10.33
C PRO A 37 26.84 1.00 10.26
N ASN A 38 25.56 1.07 10.62
CA ASN A 38 24.79 2.30 10.60
C ASN A 38 24.88 3.04 11.94
N SER A 39 24.76 4.36 11.89
CA SER A 39 24.71 5.21 13.08
C SER A 39 23.48 6.10 13.09
N GLY A 40 23.01 6.47 14.30
CA GLY A 40 21.87 7.38 14.45
C GLY A 40 22.03 8.71 13.70
N PRO A 41 23.19 9.40 13.77
CA PRO A 41 23.44 10.63 13.00
C PRO A 41 23.38 10.42 11.48
N GLN A 42 23.89 9.29 10.98
CA GLN A 42 23.83 8.95 9.56
C GLN A 42 22.38 8.82 9.09
N ILE A 43 21.56 8.06 9.83
CA ILE A 43 20.12 7.91 9.56
C ILE A 43 19.42 9.27 9.64
N GLY A 44 19.75 10.10 10.64
CA GLY A 44 19.19 11.45 10.76
C GLY A 44 19.62 12.39 9.63
N SER A 45 20.76 12.15 8.99
CA SER A 45 21.18 12.84 7.76
C SER A 45 20.30 12.44 6.58
N TRP A 46 20.01 11.13 6.45
CA TRP A 46 19.12 10.59 5.42
C TRP A 46 17.69 11.07 5.54
N GLU A 47 17.12 11.09 6.75
CA GLU A 47 15.76 11.61 7.02
C GLU A 47 15.61 13.10 6.71
N ARG A 48 16.70 13.85 6.70
CA ARG A 48 16.73 15.27 6.32
C ARG A 48 17.09 15.49 4.85
N GLY A 49 17.42 14.43 4.12
CA GLY A 49 17.88 14.51 2.73
C GLY A 49 19.22 15.20 2.55
N ILE A 50 20.05 15.26 3.60
CA ILE A 50 21.39 15.90 3.54
C ILE A 50 22.37 14.99 2.81
N ASN A 51 22.38 13.70 3.16
CA ASN A 51 23.19 12.69 2.51
C ASN A 51 22.28 11.66 1.84
N THR A 52 22.78 11.07 0.75
CA THR A 52 22.10 9.98 0.05
C THR A 52 22.71 8.66 0.48
N PRO A 53 21.92 7.69 0.97
CA PRO A 53 22.42 6.35 1.26
C PRO A 53 22.83 5.61 -0.02
N SER A 54 23.71 4.62 0.15
CA SER A 54 24.04 3.68 -0.93
C SER A 54 22.88 2.72 -1.22
N TYR A 55 22.94 2.01 -2.35
CA TYR A 55 21.96 0.99 -2.68
C TYR A 55 21.86 -0.10 -1.60
N SER A 56 22.99 -0.57 -1.06
CA SER A 56 23.02 -1.59 -0.01
C SER A 56 22.35 -1.10 1.28
N GLU A 57 22.52 0.17 1.64
CA GLU A 57 21.86 0.78 2.80
C GLU A 57 20.35 0.90 2.60
N VAL A 58 19.89 1.28 1.40
CA VAL A 58 18.46 1.31 1.06
C VAL A 58 17.85 -0.10 1.09
N MET A 59 18.55 -1.09 0.54
CA MET A 59 18.10 -2.49 0.56
C MET A 59 18.00 -3.04 1.97
N LYS A 60 19.00 -2.76 2.81
CA LYS A 60 19.01 -3.13 4.23
C LYS A 60 17.81 -2.54 4.97
N LEU A 61 17.50 -1.26 4.75
CA LEU A 61 16.32 -0.60 5.33
C LEU A 61 15.00 -1.21 4.82
N ALA A 62 14.91 -1.51 3.54
CA ALA A 62 13.72 -2.13 2.94
C ALA A 62 13.43 -3.51 3.56
N ILE A 63 14.46 -4.35 3.71
CA ILE A 63 14.37 -5.66 4.38
C ILE A 63 13.95 -5.48 5.84
N PHE A 64 14.59 -4.55 6.57
CA PHE A 64 14.29 -4.29 7.98
C PHE A 64 12.81 -3.93 8.21
N PHE A 65 12.25 -3.06 7.36
CA PHE A 65 10.85 -2.62 7.48
C PHE A 65 9.86 -3.53 6.75
N GLY A 66 10.32 -4.59 6.06
CA GLY A 66 9.46 -5.49 5.29
C GLY A 66 8.73 -4.79 4.13
N VAL A 67 9.37 -3.80 3.50
CA VAL A 67 8.79 -3.00 2.40
C VAL A 67 9.58 -3.22 1.11
N SER A 68 8.98 -2.89 -0.04
CA SER A 68 9.70 -2.92 -1.30
C SER A 68 10.69 -1.75 -1.43
N LEU A 69 11.72 -1.92 -2.27
CA LEU A 69 12.65 -0.85 -2.62
C LEU A 69 11.92 0.37 -3.20
N ASP A 70 10.97 0.13 -4.11
CA ASP A 70 10.16 1.20 -4.72
C ASP A 70 9.33 1.96 -3.68
N PHE A 71 8.79 1.27 -2.68
CA PHE A 71 8.07 1.90 -1.59
C PHE A 71 8.98 2.86 -0.82
N ILE A 72 10.12 2.35 -0.32
CA ILE A 72 11.00 3.15 0.54
C ILE A 72 11.63 4.33 -0.19
N VAL A 73 11.95 4.21 -1.49
CA VAL A 73 12.44 5.36 -2.27
C VAL A 73 11.35 6.38 -2.62
N GLY A 74 10.09 6.06 -2.31
CA GLY A 74 8.95 6.92 -2.58
C GLY A 74 8.54 6.92 -4.05
N ARG A 75 8.78 5.81 -4.76
CA ARG A 75 8.22 5.53 -6.10
C ARG A 75 6.79 4.98 -6.06
N VAL A 76 6.14 5.03 -4.90
CA VAL A 76 4.68 4.92 -4.76
C VAL A 76 4.01 6.22 -5.26
N ASN A 77 4.13 6.46 -6.57
CA ASN A 77 3.24 7.32 -7.35
C ASN A 77 2.58 6.46 -8.44
N GLN A 78 2.15 5.25 -8.09
CA GLN A 78 1.20 4.56 -8.92
C GLN A 78 -0.17 5.03 -8.43
N GLN A 79 -0.81 5.93 -9.19
CA GLN A 79 -2.26 5.84 -9.28
C GLN A 79 -2.56 4.39 -9.63
N ILE A 80 -2.94 3.60 -8.63
CA ILE A 80 -3.30 2.21 -8.87
C ILE A 80 -4.73 2.26 -9.35
N ASP A 81 -4.87 2.07 -10.65
CA ASP A 81 -6.17 1.88 -11.26
C ASP A 81 -6.81 0.64 -10.65
N ILE A 82 -7.86 0.86 -9.86
CA ILE A 82 -8.56 -0.21 -9.16
C ILE A 82 -9.11 -1.24 -10.15
N GLU A 83 -9.52 -0.82 -11.34
CA GLU A 83 -9.95 -1.76 -12.39
C GLU A 83 -8.83 -2.72 -12.80
N LYS A 84 -7.58 -2.23 -12.85
CA LYS A 84 -6.40 -3.08 -13.09
C LYS A 84 -6.14 -4.04 -11.94
N ILE A 85 -6.36 -3.63 -10.69
CA ILE A 85 -6.20 -4.53 -9.53
C ILE A 85 -7.08 -5.77 -9.69
N PHE A 86 -8.33 -5.59 -10.11
CA PHE A 86 -9.30 -6.69 -10.24
C PHE A 86 -9.18 -7.50 -11.54
N THR A 87 -8.54 -6.96 -12.58
CA THR A 87 -8.41 -7.61 -13.90
C THR A 87 -7.04 -8.26 -14.15
N LEU A 88 -5.99 -7.83 -13.45
CA LEU A 88 -4.66 -8.42 -13.57
C LEU A 88 -4.55 -9.79 -12.87
N ASN A 89 -3.58 -10.59 -13.30
CA ASN A 89 -3.25 -11.88 -12.70
C ASN A 89 -2.36 -11.72 -11.45
N ASN A 90 -2.86 -11.00 -10.46
CA ASN A 90 -2.25 -10.81 -9.15
C ASN A 90 -2.95 -11.68 -8.09
N ASP A 91 -2.31 -11.92 -6.94
CA ASP A 91 -2.97 -12.54 -5.80
C ASP A 91 -3.66 -11.48 -4.95
N LEU A 92 -4.99 -11.44 -5.02
CA LEU A 92 -5.81 -10.61 -4.15
C LEU A 92 -6.21 -11.40 -2.93
N ILE A 93 -5.85 -10.89 -1.74
CA ILE A 93 -6.14 -11.52 -0.46
C ILE A 93 -7.07 -10.59 0.32
N PHE A 94 -8.14 -11.13 0.87
CA PHE A 94 -9.04 -10.46 1.79
C PHE A 94 -9.29 -11.37 2.99
N ASP A 95 -9.10 -10.83 4.20
CA ASP A 95 -9.24 -11.58 5.46
C ASP A 95 -8.43 -12.90 5.48
N GLY A 96 -7.18 -12.82 5.00
CA GLY A 96 -6.27 -13.97 4.94
C GLY A 96 -6.62 -15.04 3.89
N LYS A 97 -7.66 -14.84 3.07
CA LYS A 97 -8.08 -15.76 2.01
C LYS A 97 -7.84 -15.17 0.63
N GLN A 98 -7.30 -15.98 -0.28
CA GLN A 98 -7.15 -15.61 -1.68
C GLN A 98 -8.52 -15.57 -2.35
N LEU A 99 -8.82 -14.46 -3.02
CA LEU A 99 -10.08 -14.27 -3.74
C LEU A 99 -10.06 -15.06 -5.06
N SER A 100 -11.10 -15.88 -5.25
CA SER A 100 -11.39 -16.52 -6.52
C SER A 100 -11.79 -15.49 -7.60
N SER A 101 -11.73 -15.89 -8.88
CA SER A 101 -12.14 -15.03 -10.00
C SER A 101 -13.58 -14.52 -9.87
N LYS A 102 -14.47 -15.35 -9.29
CA LYS A 102 -15.88 -14.98 -9.06
C LYS A 102 -15.99 -13.90 -7.98
N GLU A 103 -15.35 -14.11 -6.83
CA GLU A 103 -15.38 -13.15 -5.71
C GLU A 103 -14.75 -11.81 -6.10
N ARG A 104 -13.73 -11.82 -6.97
CA ARG A 104 -13.15 -10.60 -7.55
C ARG A 104 -14.17 -9.82 -8.36
N ALA A 105 -14.90 -10.50 -9.26
CA ALA A 105 -15.90 -9.85 -10.10
C ALA A 105 -17.06 -9.26 -9.27
N GLU A 106 -17.54 -10.01 -8.27
CA GLU A 106 -18.60 -9.55 -7.35
C GLU A 106 -18.13 -8.34 -6.53
N SER A 107 -16.93 -8.40 -5.96
CA SER A 107 -16.35 -7.29 -5.18
C SER A 107 -16.17 -6.03 -6.03
N TYR A 108 -15.66 -6.18 -7.25
CA TYR A 108 -15.51 -5.05 -8.17
C TYR A 108 -16.86 -4.45 -8.56
N SER A 109 -17.91 -5.26 -8.75
CA SER A 109 -19.26 -4.78 -9.06
C SER A 109 -19.85 -3.93 -7.94
N ILE A 110 -19.72 -4.36 -6.67
CA ILE A 110 -20.17 -3.59 -5.50
C ILE A 110 -19.42 -2.26 -5.42
N LEU A 111 -18.09 -2.30 -5.59
CA LEU A 111 -17.26 -1.10 -5.53
C LEU A 111 -17.61 -0.12 -6.66
N LYS A 112 -17.83 -0.62 -7.88
CA LYS A 112 -18.28 0.17 -9.02
C LYS A 112 -19.65 0.81 -8.77
N ALA A 113 -20.60 0.05 -8.25
CA ALA A 113 -21.93 0.56 -7.88
C ALA A 113 -21.84 1.66 -6.80
N TYR A 114 -20.96 1.50 -5.81
CA TYR A 114 -20.70 2.53 -4.79
C TYR A 114 -20.18 3.83 -5.41
N PHE A 115 -19.19 3.76 -6.31
CA PHE A 115 -18.65 4.96 -6.96
C PHE A 115 -19.65 5.63 -7.90
N ILE A 116 -20.47 4.84 -8.62
CA ILE A 116 -21.58 5.36 -9.41
C ILE A 116 -22.59 6.06 -8.50
N GLY A 117 -22.99 5.42 -7.39
CA GLY A 117 -23.89 5.97 -6.39
C GLY A 117 -23.39 7.28 -5.75
N LYS A 118 -22.09 7.37 -5.47
CA LYS A 118 -21.45 8.58 -4.95
C LYS A 118 -21.41 9.71 -5.99
N ASN A 119 -21.17 9.38 -7.26
CA ASN A 119 -21.21 10.36 -8.36
C ASN A 119 -22.63 10.75 -8.78
N LEU A 120 -23.67 10.05 -8.29
CA LEU A 120 -25.08 10.38 -8.53
C LEU A 120 -25.63 11.46 -7.58
N THR A 121 -24.88 11.87 -6.56
CA THR A 121 -25.25 13.00 -5.69
C THR A 121 -24.62 14.35 -6.09
N ASP A 122 -23.66 14.36 -7.03
CA ASP A 122 -22.87 15.58 -7.36
C ASP A 122 -23.18 16.22 -8.72
N SER A 123 -24.25 15.85 -9.42
CA SER A 123 -24.64 16.56 -10.65
C SER A 123 -26.14 16.54 -10.93
N HIS A 124 -26.86 17.48 -10.32
CA HIS A 124 -27.91 18.18 -11.08
C HIS A 124 -27.21 18.99 -12.18
N GLY A 125 -27.12 18.46 -13.39
CA GLY A 125 -26.51 19.18 -14.51
C GLY A 125 -26.34 18.37 -15.80
N SER A 126 -27.38 18.40 -16.62
CA SER A 126 -27.39 18.27 -18.09
C SER A 126 -26.87 16.99 -18.80
N GLU A 127 -27.86 16.21 -19.24
CA GLU A 127 -28.12 15.77 -20.64
C GLU A 127 -27.17 14.82 -21.42
N ASN A 128 -27.77 13.66 -21.79
CA ASN A 128 -27.55 12.81 -22.98
C ASN A 128 -26.16 12.13 -23.13
N LYS A 129 -25.99 10.86 -23.52
CA LYS A 129 -26.85 9.78 -24.02
C LYS A 129 -25.96 8.52 -24.06
N GLU A 130 -26.41 7.43 -23.45
CA GLU A 130 -26.40 6.07 -24.01
C GLU A 130 -26.85 5.12 -22.91
N SER A 131 -28.09 4.66 -23.03
CA SER A 131 -28.66 3.58 -22.23
C SER A 131 -27.87 2.29 -22.48
N ARG A 132 -26.81 2.08 -21.69
CA ARG A 132 -26.29 0.73 -21.48
C ARG A 132 -27.15 0.11 -20.41
N ASP A 133 -27.91 -0.89 -20.83
CA ASP A 133 -28.80 -1.72 -20.04
C ASP A 133 -28.03 -2.32 -18.85
N TYR A 134 -27.98 -1.58 -17.75
CA TYR A 134 -27.48 -2.10 -16.49
C TYR A 134 -28.60 -2.97 -15.93
N LYS A 135 -28.47 -4.29 -16.08
CA LYS A 135 -29.28 -5.24 -15.31
C LYS A 135 -29.21 -4.82 -13.85
N GLU A 136 -30.34 -4.41 -13.29
CA GLU A 136 -30.48 -4.09 -11.89
C GLU A 136 -29.98 -5.29 -11.08
N ILE A 137 -28.82 -5.12 -10.43
CA ILE A 137 -28.34 -6.11 -9.46
C ILE A 137 -29.15 -5.83 -8.20
N THR A 138 -30.20 -6.62 -7.99
CA THR A 138 -30.95 -6.63 -6.74
C THR A 138 -30.05 -7.20 -5.65
N LEU A 139 -29.45 -6.33 -4.84
CA LEU A 139 -28.73 -6.71 -3.63
C LEU A 139 -29.74 -7.07 -2.55
N ASN A 140 -30.06 -8.35 -2.45
CA ASN A 140 -30.93 -8.86 -1.40
C ASN A 140 -30.11 -9.06 -0.12
N PHE A 141 -30.06 -8.04 0.73
CA PHE A 141 -29.52 -8.14 2.08
C PHE A 141 -30.53 -8.84 2.98
N ASN A 142 -30.66 -10.16 2.83
CA ASN A 142 -31.51 -10.94 3.72
C ASN A 142 -30.77 -11.18 5.05
N ASP A 143 -31.18 -10.40 6.04
CA ASP A 143 -31.04 -10.56 7.49
C ASP A 143 -30.21 -11.75 8.00
N LYS A 144 -28.93 -11.49 8.33
CA LYS A 144 -28.35 -12.13 9.51
C LYS A 144 -28.75 -11.31 10.72
N LYS A 145 -29.85 -11.70 11.38
CA LYS A 145 -30.04 -11.35 12.79
C LYS A 145 -28.82 -11.87 13.55
N LEU A 146 -28.09 -10.93 14.17
CA LEU A 146 -27.20 -11.25 15.27
C LEU A 146 -28.10 -11.79 16.40
N THR A 147 -28.00 -13.07 16.69
CA THR A 147 -28.51 -13.66 17.94
C THR A 147 -27.30 -14.06 18.76
N ASP A 148 -27.16 -13.45 19.93
CA ASP A 148 -26.58 -14.13 21.10
C ASP A 148 -27.59 -15.15 21.64
#